data_AF-A0AAX3WN78-F1
#
_entry.id   AF-A0AAX3WN78-F1
#
_cell.length_a   1.000
_cell.length_b   1.000
_cell.length_c   1.000
_cell.angle_alpha   90.00
_cell.angle_beta   90.00
_cell.angle_gamma   90.00
#
_symmetry.space_group_name_H-M   'P 1'
#
loop_
_entity.id
_entity.type
_entity.pdbx_description
1 polymer ?
#
loop_
_entity_poly.entity_id
_entity_poly.type
_entity_poly.pdbx_seq_one_letter_code
_entity_poly.pdbx_strand_id
1 'polypeptide(L)'
;MAGRRRSDRALRGKLKSPGRPPVAQQDHRRRFWAMIASGLSSEDAAMGCGISQPVGTRWFREAGGMAPSHLRPSSPPSSERYLSFAEREEIALLRAQGHGVRDVARRLGRAASTISRELRRNAATRNGNLDYRASTAQWHAERSARRPKPSKLAANATLRTYVQDRLAGAVVAPGGAVLPGPSVPWKGRRHGRRQHQRWAMAWSPQQIAERLRLDFPDDTTMRISHEAIYQALCVQGRGALKRELTACLRTGRALRVPRVRSCRRGKSFVTPEVLISERPSEAQDRAVPGHWEGDLILGLRSSAIGTLVERTTRFTMLLYLPSMEGHGVAPREKNGPALAGHGAEAVRDAIARTITRVPDQLRRSLTWDQGPEMAEHARLRIDTGLQVYFCDPRSPWQRGTNENTNGLLRQYFPKGTDLGAHNPADLAAVAAALNGRPRKTLGWKTPAEALDAVLRSGHAGVATTS
;
A
#
# COMPACT_ATOMS: atom_id res chain seq x y z
N MET A 1 -4.20 66.26 28.53
CA MET A 1 -4.02 64.81 28.74
C MET A 1 -5.12 64.05 28.00
N ALA A 2 -4.78 63.36 26.90
CA ALA A 2 -5.75 62.56 26.15
C ALA A 2 -5.43 61.06 26.32
N GLY A 3 -6.31 60.35 27.03
CA GLY A 3 -6.15 58.95 27.37
C GLY A 3 -6.07 58.05 26.13
N ARG A 4 -4.92 57.38 25.95
CA ARG A 4 -4.78 56.26 25.01
C ARG A 4 -5.72 55.14 25.47
N ARG A 5 -6.82 54.92 24.75
CA ARG A 5 -7.74 53.78 24.94
C ARG A 5 -6.95 52.47 25.08
N ARG A 6 -6.91 51.93 26.30
CA ARG A 6 -6.41 50.59 26.68
C ARG A 6 -7.42 49.47 26.36
N SER A 7 -8.43 49.72 25.54
CA SER A 7 -9.69 48.94 25.57
C SER A 7 -9.80 47.78 24.58
N ASP A 8 -8.68 47.21 24.12
CA ASP A 8 -8.70 45.93 23.36
C ASP A 8 -7.53 44.99 23.73
N ARG A 9 -6.64 45.45 24.61
CA ARG A 9 -5.35 44.80 24.92
C ARG A 9 -5.43 43.82 26.11
N ALA A 10 -6.52 43.87 26.88
CA ALA A 10 -6.68 43.13 28.13
C ALA A 10 -7.27 41.71 27.97
N LEU A 11 -7.78 41.35 26.78
CA LEU A 11 -8.53 40.09 26.59
C LEU A 11 -7.70 38.94 25.98
N ARG A 12 -6.41 39.13 25.74
CA ARG A 12 -5.59 38.11 25.09
C ARG A 12 -4.94 37.18 26.12
N GLY A 13 -5.38 35.93 26.20
CA GLY A 13 -4.73 34.89 27.00
C GLY A 13 -3.24 34.71 26.63
N LYS A 14 -2.41 34.33 27.61
CA LYS A 14 -0.96 34.12 27.43
C LYS A 14 -0.70 33.11 26.30
N LEU A 15 0.07 33.52 25.27
CA LEU A 15 0.50 32.62 24.22
C LEU A 15 1.57 31.65 24.74
N LYS A 16 1.29 30.33 24.70
CA LYS A 16 2.33 29.30 24.89
C LYS A 16 3.32 29.35 23.71
N SER A 17 4.52 29.88 23.97
CA SER A 17 5.69 29.85 23.07
C SER A 17 6.60 28.68 23.44
N PRO A 18 7.19 27.95 22.48
CA PRO A 18 7.99 26.75 22.74
C PRO A 18 9.41 27.04 23.25
N GLY A 19 9.74 28.28 23.59
CA GLY A 19 11.13 28.72 23.84
C GLY A 19 11.79 29.26 22.57
N ARG A 20 13.08 28.99 22.34
CA ARG A 20 13.77 29.36 21.09
C ARG A 20 13.11 28.58 19.93
N PRO A 21 12.55 29.25 18.91
CA PRO A 21 11.96 28.56 17.76
C PRO A 21 13.00 27.64 17.11
N PRO A 22 12.59 26.48 16.57
CA PRO A 22 13.51 25.58 15.88
C PRO A 22 14.20 26.31 14.72
N VAL A 23 15.51 26.11 14.59
CA VAL A 23 16.38 26.75 13.56
C VAL A 23 15.89 26.46 12.14
N ALA A 24 15.19 25.35 11.96
CA ALA A 24 14.62 24.96 10.69
C ALA A 24 13.29 25.66 10.39
N GLN A 25 13.34 26.53 9.40
CA GLN A 25 12.17 27.22 8.88
C GLN A 25 11.35 26.35 7.92
N GLN A 26 10.14 26.79 7.59
CA GLN A 26 9.24 26.10 6.65
C GLN A 26 9.89 25.83 5.29
N ASP A 27 10.77 26.70 4.82
CA ASP A 27 11.44 26.54 3.53
C ASP A 27 12.48 25.42 3.53
N HIS A 28 13.24 25.24 4.61
CA HIS A 28 14.11 24.07 4.79
C HIS A 28 13.29 22.77 4.74
N ARG A 29 12.09 22.77 5.35
CA ARG A 29 11.19 21.61 5.32
C ARG A 29 10.63 21.35 3.92
N ARG A 30 10.26 22.40 3.17
CA ARG A 30 9.77 22.27 1.78
C ARG A 30 10.86 21.72 0.86
N ARG A 31 12.07 22.29 0.91
CA ARG A 31 13.24 21.81 0.15
C ARG A 31 13.59 20.36 0.52
N PHE A 32 13.53 20.02 1.81
CA PHE A 32 13.76 18.66 2.29
C PHE A 32 12.78 17.69 1.63
N TRP A 33 11.47 17.96 1.68
CA TRP A 33 10.47 17.09 1.07
C TRP A 33 10.52 17.05 -0.46
N ALA A 34 10.98 18.12 -1.11
CA ALA A 34 11.24 18.12 -2.55
C ALA A 34 12.39 17.17 -2.93
N MET A 35 13.50 17.20 -2.19
CA MET A 35 14.62 16.27 -2.40
C MET A 35 14.28 14.82 -2.05
N ILE A 36 13.47 14.60 -1.01
CA ILE A 36 12.91 13.27 -0.74
C ILE A 36 12.07 12.79 -1.93
N ALA A 37 11.25 13.66 -2.52
CA ALA A 37 10.42 13.31 -3.68
C ALA A 37 11.26 12.97 -4.93
N SER A 38 12.40 13.65 -5.14
CA SER A 38 13.36 13.32 -6.21
C SER A 38 14.20 12.07 -5.92
N GLY A 39 14.07 11.49 -4.73
CA GLY A 39 14.63 10.18 -4.39
C GLY A 39 15.93 10.20 -3.59
N LEU A 40 16.42 11.35 -3.13
CA LEU A 40 17.56 11.42 -2.19
C LEU A 40 17.20 10.79 -0.86
N SER A 41 18.17 10.28 -0.09
CA SER A 41 17.98 9.72 1.27
C SER A 41 17.50 10.78 2.28
N SER A 42 17.07 10.38 3.49
CA SER A 42 16.72 11.34 4.54
C SER A 42 17.92 12.15 5.00
N GLU A 43 19.07 11.50 5.03
CA GLU A 43 20.36 12.04 5.41
C GLU A 43 20.85 13.05 4.35
N ASP A 44 20.85 12.65 3.07
CA ASP A 44 21.28 13.52 1.96
C ASP A 44 20.36 14.73 1.78
N ALA A 45 19.04 14.51 1.89
CA ALA A 45 18.07 15.60 1.82
C ALA A 45 18.22 16.58 3.00
N ALA A 46 18.67 16.13 4.17
CA ALA A 46 18.97 17.01 5.30
C ALA A 46 20.19 17.88 4.98
N MET A 47 21.28 17.26 4.54
CA MET A 47 22.52 17.95 4.19
C MET A 47 22.29 18.99 3.09
N GLY A 48 21.58 18.63 2.02
CA GLY A 48 21.25 19.55 0.92
C GLY A 48 20.33 20.72 1.32
N CYS A 49 19.71 20.68 2.50
CA CYS A 49 18.92 21.78 3.07
C CYS A 49 19.65 22.58 4.13
N GLY A 50 20.92 22.29 4.42
CA GLY A 50 21.65 22.90 5.54
C GLY A 50 21.12 22.47 6.91
N ILE A 51 20.54 21.27 7.01
CA ILE A 51 20.00 20.71 8.26
C ILE A 51 20.81 19.47 8.65
N SER A 52 21.04 19.26 9.95
CA SER A 52 21.76 18.06 10.40
C SER A 52 21.00 16.78 10.07
N GLN A 53 21.73 15.73 9.69
CA GLN A 53 21.16 14.43 9.31
C GLN A 53 20.18 13.87 10.36
N PRO A 54 20.46 13.91 11.69
CA PRO A 54 19.52 13.42 12.70
C PRO A 54 18.17 14.15 12.69
N VAL A 55 18.19 15.47 12.40
CA VAL A 55 16.97 16.29 12.32
C VAL A 55 16.14 15.93 11.09
N GLY A 56 16.78 15.72 9.93
CA GLY A 56 16.09 15.26 8.72
C GLY A 56 15.49 13.87 8.88
N THR A 57 16.22 12.92 9.47
CA THR A 57 15.71 11.58 9.78
C THR A 57 14.51 11.63 10.73
N ARG A 58 14.55 12.51 11.73
CA ARG A 58 13.40 12.76 12.61
C ARG A 58 12.19 13.31 11.85
N TRP A 59 12.35 14.31 10.99
CA TRP A 59 11.24 14.84 10.18
C TRP A 59 10.62 13.78 9.27
N PHE A 60 11.46 12.95 8.65
CA PHE A 60 10.98 11.86 7.80
C PHE A 60 10.15 10.86 8.61
N ARG A 61 10.61 10.47 9.81
CA ARG A 61 9.91 9.52 10.68
C ARG A 61 8.61 10.08 11.25
N GLU A 62 8.62 11.32 11.75
CA GLU A 62 7.44 12.00 12.29
C GLU A 62 6.32 12.10 11.25
N ALA A 63 6.67 12.38 10.00
CA ALA A 63 5.72 12.49 8.90
C ALA A 63 5.40 11.15 8.21
N GLY A 64 5.85 10.02 8.74
CA GLY A 64 5.54 8.71 8.16
C GLY A 64 6.20 8.42 6.81
N GLY A 65 7.25 9.16 6.46
CA GLY A 65 7.87 9.13 5.14
C GLY A 65 7.06 9.82 4.03
N MET A 66 6.10 10.68 4.39
CA MET A 66 5.26 11.44 3.46
C MET A 66 5.34 12.93 3.73
N ALA A 67 5.42 13.72 2.66
CA ALA A 67 5.33 15.18 2.77
C ALA A 67 3.94 15.59 3.30
N PRO A 68 3.87 16.31 4.44
CA PRO A 68 2.64 16.95 4.88
C PRO A 68 2.06 17.82 3.76
N SER A 69 0.73 17.91 3.67
CA SER A 69 0.05 18.57 2.56
C SER A 69 0.51 19.99 2.27
N HIS A 70 0.89 20.76 3.30
CA HIS A 70 1.38 22.15 3.20
C HIS A 70 2.89 22.28 2.86
N LEU A 71 3.60 21.15 2.82
CA LEU A 71 5.03 21.04 2.49
C LEU A 71 5.26 20.29 1.18
N ARG A 72 4.19 19.90 0.47
CA ARG A 72 4.32 19.25 -0.83
C ARG A 72 4.88 20.25 -1.84
N PRO A 73 5.74 19.83 -2.78
CA PRO A 73 6.22 20.70 -3.86
C PRO A 73 5.11 21.35 -4.69
N SER A 74 3.98 20.66 -4.84
CA SER A 74 2.78 21.16 -5.52
C SER A 74 1.94 22.14 -4.69
N SER A 75 2.35 22.45 -3.45
CA SER A 75 1.66 23.47 -2.64
C SER A 75 2.07 24.84 -3.18
N PRO A 76 1.13 25.78 -3.35
CA PRO A 76 1.49 27.11 -3.78
C PRO A 76 2.54 27.72 -2.82
N PRO A 77 3.48 28.53 -3.34
CA PRO A 77 4.37 29.30 -2.49
C PRO A 77 3.56 30.14 -1.51
N SER A 78 4.21 30.64 -0.46
CA SER A 78 3.54 31.58 0.46
C SER A 78 3.00 32.74 -0.38
N SER A 79 1.67 32.80 -0.54
CA SER A 79 1.00 33.88 -1.27
C SER A 79 1.49 35.23 -0.75
N GLU A 80 1.66 36.20 -1.64
CA GLU A 80 1.95 37.60 -1.29
C GLU A 80 0.99 38.15 -0.23
N ARG A 81 -0.18 37.53 -0.03
CA ARG A 81 -1.11 37.83 1.05
C ARG A 81 -0.50 37.74 2.45
N TYR A 82 0.52 36.91 2.66
CA TYR A 82 1.14 36.70 3.98
C TYR A 82 2.54 37.30 4.02
N LEU A 83 2.89 37.91 5.16
CA LEU A 83 4.26 38.38 5.41
C LEU A 83 5.23 37.19 5.35
N SER A 84 6.36 37.37 4.70
CA SER A 84 7.53 36.49 4.69
C SER A 84 8.33 36.62 5.99
N PHE A 85 9.31 35.73 6.18
CA PHE A 85 10.22 35.82 7.32
C PHE A 85 11.09 37.10 7.24
N ALA A 86 11.62 37.42 6.06
CA ALA A 86 12.40 38.64 5.84
C ALA A 86 11.60 39.92 6.16
N GLU A 87 10.33 40.00 5.73
CA GLU A 87 9.46 41.12 6.11
C GLU A 87 9.22 41.16 7.62
N ARG A 88 9.14 40.01 8.31
CA ARG A 88 9.01 39.99 9.77
C ARG A 88 10.28 40.45 10.48
N GLU A 89 11.46 40.19 9.93
CA GLU A 89 12.74 40.71 10.43
C GLU A 89 12.79 42.23 10.26
N GLU A 90 12.41 42.74 9.09
CA GLU A 90 12.36 44.17 8.81
C GLU A 90 11.35 44.89 9.71
N ILE A 91 10.17 44.30 9.97
CA ILE A 91 9.23 44.81 10.98
C ILE A 91 9.89 44.90 12.36
N ALA A 92 10.68 43.90 12.76
CA ALA A 92 11.33 43.90 14.06
C ALA A 92 12.39 45.01 14.17
N LEU A 93 13.22 45.19 13.13
CA LEU A 93 14.24 46.24 13.06
C LEU A 93 13.62 47.64 13.09
N LEU A 94 12.65 47.90 12.22
CA LEU A 94 11.99 49.22 12.15
C LEU A 94 11.25 49.56 13.44
N ARG A 95 10.68 48.56 14.13
CA ARG A 95 10.05 48.77 15.45
C ARG A 95 11.07 49.06 16.55
N ALA A 96 12.25 48.45 16.50
CA ALA A 96 13.35 48.75 17.42
C ALA A 96 13.90 50.18 17.19
N GLN A 97 13.89 50.65 15.94
CA GLN A 97 14.23 52.03 15.56
C GLN A 97 13.13 53.06 15.91
N GLY A 98 12.01 52.64 16.50
CA GLY A 98 10.93 53.54 16.93
C GLY A 98 9.88 53.87 15.86
N HIS A 99 9.94 53.28 14.66
CA HIS A 99 8.97 53.58 13.61
C HIS A 99 7.54 53.13 13.95
N GLY A 100 6.57 53.98 13.55
CA GLY A 100 5.13 53.73 13.71
C GLY A 100 4.60 52.70 12.70
N VAL A 101 3.43 52.11 12.99
CA VAL A 101 2.80 51.07 12.15
C VAL A 101 2.61 51.52 10.70
N ARG A 102 2.23 52.79 10.47
CA ARG A 102 1.99 53.34 9.13
C ARG A 102 3.28 53.50 8.33
N ASP A 103 4.39 53.86 8.99
CA ASP A 103 5.68 54.04 8.32
C ASP A 103 6.31 52.70 7.97
N VAL A 104 6.23 51.72 8.87
CA VAL A 104 6.64 50.33 8.60
C VAL A 104 5.86 49.78 7.40
N ALA A 105 4.55 50.02 7.36
CA ALA A 105 3.70 49.59 6.27
C ALA A 105 4.08 50.22 4.92
N ARG A 106 4.36 51.54 4.90
CA ARG A 106 4.81 52.26 3.71
C ARG A 106 6.15 51.71 3.19
N ARG A 107 7.14 51.51 4.08
CA ARG A 107 8.46 50.99 3.70
C ARG A 107 8.42 49.57 3.14
N LEU A 108 7.50 48.75 3.64
CA LEU A 108 7.31 47.37 3.18
C LEU A 108 6.34 47.23 2.00
N GLY A 109 5.72 48.32 1.53
CA GLY A 109 4.68 48.24 0.49
C GLY A 109 3.44 47.44 0.94
N ARG A 110 3.12 47.45 2.24
CA ARG A 110 1.99 46.69 2.83
C ARG A 110 0.92 47.61 3.39
N ALA A 111 -0.29 47.08 3.55
CA ALA A 111 -1.35 47.80 4.25
C ALA A 111 -1.02 47.93 5.75
N ALA A 112 -1.26 49.12 6.34
CA ALA A 112 -1.05 49.36 7.77
C ALA A 112 -1.85 48.41 8.67
N SER A 113 -3.01 47.94 8.20
CA SER A 113 -3.82 46.94 8.90
C SER A 113 -3.13 45.57 8.98
N THR A 114 -2.32 45.19 7.99
CA THR A 114 -1.52 43.96 8.00
C THR A 114 -0.46 44.01 9.09
N ILE A 115 0.32 45.08 9.14
CA ILE A 115 1.36 45.29 10.16
C ILE A 115 0.74 45.35 11.57
N SER A 116 -0.37 46.09 11.73
CA SER A 116 -1.09 46.16 13.01
C SER A 116 -1.56 44.79 13.48
N ARG A 117 -2.15 43.98 12.58
CA ARG A 117 -2.63 42.62 12.89
C ARG A 117 -1.47 41.68 13.21
N GLU A 118 -0.35 41.75 12.50
CA GLU A 118 0.85 40.94 12.77
C GLU A 118 1.38 41.22 14.18
N LEU A 119 1.64 42.49 14.50
CA LEU A 119 2.13 42.89 15.82
C LEU A 119 1.15 42.50 16.93
N ARG A 120 -0.16 42.58 16.68
CA ARG A 120 -1.18 42.19 17.65
C ARG A 120 -1.30 40.68 17.84
N ARG A 121 -1.22 39.90 16.75
CA ARG A 121 -1.50 38.45 16.74
C ARG A 121 -0.25 37.60 16.98
N ASN A 122 0.94 38.08 16.67
CA ASN A 122 2.14 37.24 16.63
C ASN A 122 3.27 37.72 17.55
N ALA A 123 3.13 38.86 18.23
CA ALA A 123 4.06 39.29 19.28
C ALA A 123 4.06 38.31 20.47
N ALA A 124 5.24 38.09 21.07
CA ALA A 124 5.40 37.23 22.22
C ALA A 124 4.86 37.94 23.48
N THR A 125 4.21 37.18 24.37
CA THR A 125 3.64 37.70 25.63
C THR A 125 4.26 37.05 26.87
N ARG A 126 5.43 36.40 26.74
CA ARG A 126 6.01 35.54 27.79
C ARG A 126 6.34 36.33 29.07
N ASN A 127 6.77 37.58 28.93
CA ASN A 127 7.21 38.44 30.04
C ASN A 127 6.13 39.47 30.44
N GLY A 128 4.87 39.30 30.02
CA GLY A 128 3.81 40.30 30.23
C GLY A 128 3.88 41.51 29.29
N ASN A 129 5.07 41.80 28.73
CA ASN A 129 5.28 42.80 27.68
C ASN A 129 5.12 42.21 26.26
N LEU A 130 4.67 43.04 25.32
CA LEU A 130 4.51 42.71 23.90
C LEU A 130 5.85 42.89 23.16
N ASP A 131 6.76 41.94 23.36
CA ASP A 131 8.03 41.93 22.62
C ASP A 131 7.83 41.27 21.26
N TYR A 132 8.02 42.04 20.19
CA TYR A 132 7.94 41.52 18.84
C TYR A 132 9.31 40.96 18.40
N ARG A 133 9.37 39.64 18.22
CA ARG A 133 10.53 38.94 17.65
C ARG A 133 10.12 38.20 16.38
N ALA A 134 10.82 38.45 15.28
CA ALA A 134 10.50 37.88 13.97
C ALA A 134 10.37 36.36 13.99
N SER A 135 11.31 35.66 14.65
CA SER A 135 11.32 34.19 14.77
C SER A 135 10.12 33.63 15.54
N THR A 136 9.68 34.31 16.60
CA THR A 136 8.51 33.90 17.37
C THR A 136 7.22 34.21 16.61
N ALA A 137 7.17 35.35 15.93
CA ALA A 137 6.04 35.74 15.12
C ALA A 137 5.83 34.79 13.94
N GLN A 138 6.91 34.39 13.27
CA GLN A 138 6.91 33.36 12.23
C GLN A 138 6.37 32.04 12.75
N TRP A 139 6.83 31.57 13.92
CA TRP A 139 6.36 30.32 14.51
C TRP A 139 4.84 30.37 14.83
N HIS A 140 4.34 31.48 15.35
CA HIS A 140 2.90 31.67 15.61
C HIS A 140 2.08 31.70 14.32
N ALA A 141 2.57 32.35 13.27
CA ALA A 141 1.95 32.36 11.96
C ALA A 141 1.88 30.94 11.37
N GLU A 142 2.98 30.20 11.37
CA GLU A 142 3.05 28.82 10.90
C GLU A 142 2.14 27.88 11.70
N ARG A 143 2.14 28.00 13.04
CA ARG A 143 1.24 27.21 13.90
C ARG A 143 -0.22 27.47 13.57
N SER A 144 -0.60 28.73 13.42
CA SER A 144 -1.98 29.12 13.12
C SER A 144 -2.39 28.70 11.70
N ALA A 145 -1.45 28.65 10.76
CA ALA A 145 -1.67 28.17 9.41
C ALA A 145 -1.95 26.65 9.32
N ARG A 146 -1.49 25.85 10.30
CA ARG A 146 -1.68 24.38 10.27
C ARG A 146 -3.13 23.94 10.26
N ARG A 147 -4.05 24.73 10.85
CA ARG A 147 -5.53 24.50 10.92
C ARG A 147 -5.91 23.01 10.85
N PRO A 148 -5.50 22.19 11.82
CA PRO A 148 -5.72 20.75 11.75
C PRO A 148 -7.21 20.45 11.74
N LYS A 149 -7.68 19.77 10.70
CA LYS A 149 -9.04 19.22 10.63
C LYS A 149 -9.02 17.76 11.08
N PRO A 150 -10.08 17.26 11.73
CA PRO A 150 -10.21 15.84 11.99
C PRO A 150 -10.14 15.08 10.67
N SER A 151 -9.45 13.94 10.67
CA SER A 151 -9.36 13.11 9.47
C SER A 151 -10.72 12.44 9.19
N LYS A 152 -11.00 12.13 7.92
CA LYS A 152 -12.27 11.49 7.54
C LYS A 152 -12.51 10.16 8.28
N LEU A 153 -11.44 9.38 8.50
CA LEU A 153 -11.49 8.13 9.27
C LEU A 153 -11.66 8.34 10.77
N ALA A 154 -11.27 9.50 11.32
CA ALA A 154 -11.56 9.84 12.70
C ALA A 154 -13.05 10.21 12.88
N ALA A 155 -13.61 10.95 11.91
CA ALA A 155 -14.98 11.43 11.94
C ALA A 155 -16.04 10.38 11.54
N ASN A 156 -15.72 9.44 10.64
CA ASN A 156 -16.66 8.41 10.17
C ASN A 156 -16.22 7.01 10.67
N ALA A 157 -16.97 6.47 11.64
CA ALA A 157 -16.70 5.18 12.24
C ALA A 157 -16.94 4.02 11.28
N THR A 158 -18.03 4.03 10.51
CA THR A 158 -18.38 2.97 9.53
C THR A 158 -17.29 2.82 8.47
N LEU A 159 -16.83 3.93 7.90
CA LEU A 159 -15.74 3.94 6.93
C LEU A 159 -14.44 3.41 7.56
N ARG A 160 -14.17 3.78 8.82
CA ARG A 160 -12.98 3.31 9.54
C ARG A 160 -13.04 1.80 9.76
N THR A 161 -14.16 1.27 10.21
CA THR A 161 -14.38 -0.19 10.37
C THR A 161 -14.18 -0.92 9.05
N TYR A 162 -14.82 -0.46 7.97
CA TYR A 162 -14.64 -1.07 6.65
C TYR A 162 -13.16 -1.10 6.22
N VAL A 163 -12.44 0.01 6.39
CA VAL A 163 -11.01 0.09 6.06
C VAL A 163 -10.19 -0.87 6.93
N GLN A 164 -10.48 -0.96 8.22
CA GLN A 164 -9.80 -1.90 9.13
C GLN A 164 -10.05 -3.36 8.74
N ASP A 165 -11.29 -3.72 8.42
CA ASP A 165 -11.67 -5.08 8.08
C ASP A 165 -11.06 -5.52 6.75
N ARG A 166 -11.02 -4.65 5.74
CA ARG A 166 -10.37 -4.98 4.46
C ARG A 166 -8.84 -5.05 4.57
N LEU A 167 -8.23 -4.31 5.49
CA LEU A 167 -6.79 -4.39 5.76
C LEU A 167 -6.43 -5.64 6.57
N ALA A 168 -7.12 -5.84 7.70
CA ALA A 168 -6.69 -6.70 8.80
C ALA A 168 -7.75 -7.72 9.25
N GLY A 169 -8.89 -7.77 8.56
CA GLY A 169 -9.94 -8.76 8.79
C GLY A 169 -9.36 -10.17 8.68
N ALA A 170 -9.87 -11.06 9.53
CA ALA A 170 -9.38 -12.41 9.65
C ALA A 170 -9.64 -13.20 8.37
N VAL A 171 -8.74 -14.14 8.07
CA VAL A 171 -8.94 -15.10 6.98
C VAL A 171 -9.93 -16.15 7.47
N VAL A 172 -10.97 -16.39 6.70
CA VAL A 172 -12.06 -17.31 7.07
C VAL A 172 -12.06 -18.47 6.08
N ALA A 173 -12.11 -19.69 6.59
CA ALA A 173 -12.26 -20.88 5.77
C ALA A 173 -13.64 -20.89 5.10
N PRO A 174 -13.83 -21.60 3.96
CA PRO A 174 -15.14 -21.70 3.31
C PRO A 174 -16.28 -22.16 4.24
N GLY A 175 -15.98 -22.96 5.27
CA GLY A 175 -16.94 -23.38 6.31
C GLY A 175 -17.19 -22.36 7.43
N GLY A 176 -16.71 -21.12 7.33
CA GLY A 176 -16.95 -20.05 8.30
C GLY A 176 -15.96 -20.00 9.48
N ALA A 177 -15.09 -20.99 9.64
CA ALA A 177 -14.09 -21.01 10.70
C ALA A 177 -13.01 -19.93 10.48
N VAL A 178 -12.75 -19.13 11.51
CA VAL A 178 -11.70 -18.09 11.49
C VAL A 178 -10.33 -18.77 11.65
N LEU A 179 -9.43 -18.55 10.69
CA LEU A 179 -8.06 -19.02 10.75
C LEU A 179 -7.13 -17.88 11.22
N PRO A 180 -6.52 -18.00 12.41
CA PRO A 180 -5.68 -16.93 12.97
C PRO A 180 -4.37 -16.72 12.19
N GLY A 181 -3.89 -17.75 11.48
CA GLY A 181 -2.59 -17.76 10.84
C GLY A 181 -1.43 -17.68 11.83
N PRO A 182 -0.19 -17.43 11.37
CA PRO A 182 0.98 -17.36 12.23
C PRO A 182 0.95 -16.10 13.13
N SER A 183 1.32 -16.27 14.40
CA SER A 183 1.48 -15.15 15.34
C SER A 183 2.74 -14.35 15.02
N VAL A 184 2.58 -13.08 14.62
CA VAL A 184 3.69 -12.20 14.22
C VAL A 184 3.62 -10.89 15.01
N PRO A 185 4.48 -10.69 16.02
CA PRO A 185 4.48 -9.45 16.81
C PRO A 185 4.98 -8.26 15.96
N TRP A 186 4.30 -7.13 16.06
CA TRP A 186 4.70 -5.92 15.36
C TRP A 186 5.84 -5.20 16.07
N LYS A 187 7.04 -5.21 15.48
CA LYS A 187 8.27 -4.63 16.07
C LYS A 187 8.53 -3.17 15.65
N GLY A 188 7.52 -2.44 15.16
CA GLY A 188 7.68 -1.04 14.71
C GLY A 188 8.49 -0.85 13.41
N ARG A 189 8.97 -1.92 12.80
CA ARG A 189 9.83 -1.93 11.61
C ARG A 189 9.25 -2.87 10.55
N ARG A 190 9.82 -2.81 9.34
CA ARG A 190 9.48 -3.75 8.27
C ARG A 190 9.76 -5.19 8.74
N HIS A 191 8.88 -6.13 8.42
CA HIS A 191 9.16 -7.56 8.62
C HIS A 191 10.46 -7.94 7.89
N GLY A 192 11.24 -8.86 8.47
CA GLY A 192 12.48 -9.34 7.86
C GLY A 192 12.22 -10.06 6.53
N ARG A 193 13.24 -10.19 5.68
CA ARG A 193 13.10 -11.04 4.48
C ARG A 193 12.78 -12.46 4.93
N ARG A 194 11.89 -13.16 4.22
CA ARG A 194 11.60 -14.58 4.44
C ARG A 194 11.00 -14.92 5.82
N GLN A 195 10.33 -13.96 6.46
CA GLN A 195 9.63 -14.18 7.74
C GLN A 195 8.13 -14.30 7.53
N HIS A 196 7.47 -15.08 8.39
CA HIS A 196 6.01 -15.16 8.47
C HIS A 196 5.39 -13.76 8.58
N GLN A 197 4.23 -13.59 7.93
CA GLN A 197 3.41 -12.39 8.06
C GLN A 197 2.05 -12.81 8.61
N ARG A 198 1.44 -11.92 9.39
CA ARG A 198 0.08 -12.10 9.90
C ARG A 198 -0.87 -12.28 8.72
N TRP A 199 -1.66 -13.35 8.76
CA TRP A 199 -2.74 -13.54 7.80
C TRP A 199 -3.84 -12.52 8.03
N ALA A 200 -4.30 -11.94 6.93
CA ALA A 200 -5.37 -10.96 6.88
C ALA A 200 -5.93 -10.89 5.47
N MET A 201 -7.10 -10.28 5.29
CA MET A 201 -7.64 -9.91 3.98
C MET A 201 -6.60 -9.17 3.11
N ALA A 202 -5.76 -8.34 3.75
CA ALA A 202 -4.57 -7.72 3.16
C ALA A 202 -4.85 -6.89 1.90
N TRP A 203 -6.03 -6.26 1.80
CA TRP A 203 -6.34 -5.37 0.68
C TRP A 203 -5.40 -4.16 0.70
N SER A 204 -5.01 -3.67 -0.47
CA SER A 204 -4.23 -2.45 -0.55
C SER A 204 -5.13 -1.23 -0.31
N PRO A 205 -4.59 -0.11 0.21
CA PRO A 205 -5.35 1.14 0.31
C PRO A 205 -6.02 1.57 -0.99
N GLN A 206 -5.41 1.28 -2.15
CA GLN A 206 -6.02 1.54 -3.46
C GLN A 206 -7.21 0.63 -3.73
N GLN A 207 -7.07 -0.67 -3.48
CA GLN A 207 -8.17 -1.63 -3.61
C GLN A 207 -9.37 -1.23 -2.75
N ILE A 208 -9.13 -0.81 -1.52
CA ILE A 208 -10.19 -0.36 -0.60
C ILE A 208 -10.87 0.92 -1.12
N ALA A 209 -10.09 1.94 -1.50
CA ALA A 209 -10.63 3.21 -1.98
C ALA A 209 -11.51 3.07 -3.22
N GLU A 210 -11.12 2.21 -4.15
CA GLU A 210 -11.88 1.97 -5.39
C GLU A 210 -13.07 1.06 -5.13
N ARG A 211 -12.92 0.04 -4.27
CA ARG A 211 -14.00 -0.87 -3.94
C ARG A 211 -15.16 -0.20 -3.20
N LEU A 212 -14.87 0.76 -2.32
CA LEU A 212 -15.89 1.55 -1.62
C LEU A 212 -16.89 2.23 -2.56
N ARG A 213 -16.50 2.54 -3.80
CA ARG A 213 -17.40 3.13 -4.81
C ARG A 213 -18.40 2.14 -5.35
N LEU A 214 -18.04 0.86 -5.41
CA LEU A 214 -18.89 -0.22 -5.88
C LEU A 214 -19.80 -0.75 -4.77
N ASP A 215 -19.26 -0.91 -3.54
CA ASP A 215 -20.03 -1.42 -2.41
C ASP A 215 -21.05 -0.39 -1.89
N PHE A 216 -20.78 0.90 -2.06
CA PHE A 216 -21.63 1.99 -1.57
C PHE A 216 -21.82 3.05 -2.66
N PRO A 217 -22.51 2.77 -3.78
CA PRO A 217 -22.59 3.67 -4.92
C PRO A 217 -23.22 5.03 -4.57
N ASP A 218 -24.23 5.03 -3.70
CA ASP A 218 -25.00 6.24 -3.36
C ASP A 218 -24.49 6.98 -2.12
N ASP A 219 -23.64 6.35 -1.30
CA ASP A 219 -23.09 6.96 -0.08
C ASP A 219 -21.74 7.65 -0.33
N THR A 220 -21.80 8.97 -0.51
CA THR A 220 -20.60 9.82 -0.68
C THR A 220 -19.74 9.91 0.59
N THR A 221 -20.31 9.63 1.77
CA THR A 221 -19.57 9.60 3.03
C THR A 221 -18.58 8.44 3.06
N MET A 222 -18.83 7.38 2.31
CA MET A 222 -17.96 6.22 2.16
C MET A 222 -16.81 6.41 1.14
N ARG A 223 -16.61 7.62 0.62
CA ARG A 223 -15.51 7.92 -0.31
C ARG A 223 -14.23 8.32 0.41
N ILE A 224 -13.11 7.68 0.13
CA ILE A 224 -11.80 8.10 0.65
C ILE A 224 -10.71 7.87 -0.39
N SER A 225 -9.73 8.77 -0.46
CA SER A 225 -8.56 8.53 -1.30
C SER A 225 -7.62 7.52 -0.63
N HIS A 226 -7.01 6.65 -1.43
CA HIS A 226 -6.01 5.70 -0.93
C HIS A 226 -4.82 6.41 -0.26
N GLU A 227 -4.51 7.65 -0.69
CA GLU A 227 -3.50 8.50 -0.05
C GLU A 227 -3.90 8.91 1.37
N ALA A 228 -5.18 9.18 1.63
CA ALA A 228 -5.66 9.47 2.99
C ALA A 228 -5.59 8.24 3.91
N ILE A 229 -5.85 7.04 3.38
CA ILE A 229 -5.63 5.77 4.11
C ILE A 229 -4.14 5.60 4.44
N TYR A 230 -3.23 5.81 3.46
CA TYR A 230 -1.79 5.78 3.74
C TYR A 230 -1.37 6.81 4.79
N GLN A 231 -1.92 8.03 4.73
CA GLN A 231 -1.67 9.07 5.74
C GLN A 231 -2.11 8.66 7.14
N ALA A 232 -3.24 7.95 7.26
CA ALA A 232 -3.70 7.43 8.56
C ALA A 232 -2.83 6.28 9.08
N LEU A 233 -2.26 5.45 8.19
CA LEU A 233 -1.38 4.34 8.56
C LEU A 233 0.05 4.77 8.93
N CYS A 234 0.64 5.71 8.18
CA CYS A 234 2.06 6.03 8.30
C CYS A 234 2.35 7.28 9.14
N VAL A 235 1.46 8.28 9.19
CA VAL A 235 1.71 9.54 9.91
C VAL A 235 1.30 9.41 11.37
N GLN A 236 2.26 9.57 12.28
CA GLN A 236 2.02 9.51 13.72
C GLN A 236 1.15 10.70 14.16
N GLY A 237 0.06 10.44 14.90
CA GLY A 237 -0.83 11.48 15.45
C GLY A 237 -2.04 11.88 14.60
N ARG A 238 -2.25 11.28 13.40
CA ARG A 238 -3.52 11.44 12.65
C ARG A 238 -4.68 10.58 13.18
N GLY A 239 -4.38 9.67 14.12
CA GLY A 239 -5.31 9.21 15.16
C GLY A 239 -6.47 8.31 14.75
N ALA A 240 -6.50 7.75 13.53
CA ALA A 240 -7.66 6.98 13.07
C ALA A 240 -7.40 5.48 12.84
N LEU A 241 -6.14 5.06 12.67
CA LEU A 241 -5.77 3.66 12.45
C LEU A 241 -4.53 3.32 13.30
N LYS A 242 -4.48 2.09 13.83
CA LYS A 242 -3.30 1.60 14.54
C LYS A 242 -2.14 1.44 13.55
N ARG A 243 -0.93 1.86 13.93
CA ARG A 243 0.27 1.80 13.08
C ARG A 243 0.65 0.35 12.73
N GLU A 244 0.30 -0.59 13.59
CA GLU A 244 0.47 -2.04 13.41
C GLU A 244 -0.17 -2.56 12.10
N LEU A 245 -1.25 -1.92 11.63
CA LEU A 245 -1.94 -2.28 10.39
C LEU A 245 -1.04 -2.13 9.14
N THR A 246 0.10 -1.42 9.24
CA THR A 246 1.13 -1.41 8.19
C THR A 246 1.72 -2.80 7.90
N ALA A 247 1.63 -3.74 8.84
CA ALA A 247 2.04 -5.12 8.66
C ALA A 247 1.19 -5.86 7.61
N CYS A 248 -0.07 -5.48 7.43
CA CYS A 248 -0.99 -6.08 6.46
C CYS A 248 -0.80 -5.52 5.04
N LEU A 249 0.08 -4.53 4.85
CA LEU A 249 0.43 -4.03 3.52
C LEU A 249 1.43 -4.98 2.84
N ARG A 250 1.30 -5.18 1.53
CA ARG A 250 2.15 -6.08 0.73
C ARG A 250 3.67 -5.99 0.98
N THR A 251 4.19 -4.80 1.29
CA THR A 251 5.64 -4.61 1.53
C THR A 251 6.03 -4.59 3.01
N GLY A 252 5.02 -4.58 3.90
CA GLY A 252 5.13 -4.49 5.35
C GLY A 252 5.90 -3.28 5.87
N ARG A 253 6.04 -2.22 5.07
CA ARG A 253 6.84 -1.05 5.44
C ARG A 253 6.06 -0.18 6.42
N ALA A 254 6.68 0.10 7.57
CA ALA A 254 6.14 1.00 8.60
C ALA A 254 6.20 2.49 8.22
N LEU A 255 7.00 2.85 7.21
CA LEU A 255 7.14 4.19 6.64
C LEU A 255 7.01 4.12 5.13
N ARG A 256 6.48 5.18 4.51
CA ARG A 256 6.46 5.29 3.06
C ARG A 256 7.85 5.61 2.54
N VAL A 257 8.15 5.12 1.34
CA VAL A 257 9.43 5.37 0.65
C VAL A 257 9.10 6.02 -0.70
N PRO A 258 9.86 7.05 -1.12
CA PRO A 258 9.66 7.69 -2.42
C PRO A 258 9.71 6.70 -3.58
N ARG A 259 8.84 6.92 -4.58
CA ARG A 259 8.74 6.04 -5.76
C ARG A 259 10.06 6.02 -6.56
N VAL A 260 10.74 7.15 -6.66
CA VAL A 260 12.04 7.26 -7.36
C VAL A 260 13.10 6.35 -6.72
N ARG A 261 13.14 6.25 -5.38
CA ARG A 261 14.03 5.29 -4.68
C ARG A 261 13.68 3.84 -4.96
N SER A 262 12.39 3.52 -5.17
CA SER A 262 12.00 2.18 -5.60
C SER A 262 12.38 1.87 -7.05
N CYS A 263 12.46 2.89 -7.92
CA CYS A 263 12.91 2.77 -9.30
C CYS A 263 14.44 2.64 -9.42
N ARG A 264 15.22 3.20 -8.49
CA ARG A 264 16.69 3.07 -8.45
C ARG A 264 17.21 1.65 -8.13
N ARG A 265 16.34 0.67 -7.91
CA ARG A 265 16.72 -0.73 -8.07
C ARG A 265 16.52 -1.09 -9.53
N GLY A 266 17.60 -1.01 -10.30
CA GLY A 266 17.64 -1.63 -11.62
C GLY A 266 17.13 -3.06 -11.50
N LYS A 267 16.00 -3.34 -12.13
CA LYS A 267 15.82 -4.65 -12.73
C LYS A 267 16.40 -4.52 -14.12
N SER A 268 17.61 -5.05 -14.31
CA SER A 268 18.04 -5.43 -15.65
C SER A 268 17.10 -6.52 -16.17
N PHE A 269 16.92 -6.55 -17.49
CA PHE A 269 16.11 -7.47 -18.28
C PHE A 269 14.64 -7.09 -18.48
N VAL A 270 14.43 -6.24 -19.50
CA VAL A 270 13.38 -6.46 -20.50
C VAL A 270 14.08 -6.30 -21.85
N THR A 271 14.36 -7.40 -22.54
CA THR A 271 14.71 -7.37 -23.96
C THR A 271 13.41 -7.25 -24.76
N PRO A 272 13.33 -6.34 -25.75
CA PRO A 272 12.19 -6.27 -26.65
C PRO A 272 12.47 -7.20 -27.82
N GLU A 273 11.83 -8.38 -27.91
CA GLU A 273 11.67 -9.12 -29.18
C GLU A 273 10.91 -10.46 -29.03
N VAL A 274 9.92 -10.63 -29.92
CA VAL A 274 9.44 -11.86 -30.62
C VAL A 274 8.43 -12.81 -29.93
N LEU A 275 7.15 -12.50 -30.23
CA LEU A 275 5.99 -13.24 -30.79
C LEU A 275 5.74 -14.76 -30.56
N ILE A 276 4.44 -15.02 -30.30
CA ILE A 276 3.69 -16.28 -30.11
C ILE A 276 2.96 -16.62 -31.42
N SER A 277 3.42 -17.61 -32.20
CA SER A 277 2.85 -17.91 -33.53
C SER A 277 1.86 -19.07 -33.60
N GLU A 278 1.59 -19.82 -32.52
CA GLU A 278 0.78 -21.07 -32.63
C GLU A 278 -0.42 -21.16 -31.68
N ARG A 279 -0.86 -20.03 -31.10
CA ARG A 279 -2.02 -20.02 -30.22
C ARG A 279 -3.29 -19.59 -30.97
N PRO A 280 -4.47 -20.18 -30.69
CA PRO A 280 -5.73 -19.54 -31.06
C PRO A 280 -5.84 -18.15 -30.40
N SER A 281 -6.25 -17.14 -31.17
CA SER A 281 -6.32 -15.72 -30.78
C SER A 281 -7.11 -15.49 -29.46
N GLU A 282 -8.14 -16.29 -29.25
CA GLU A 282 -9.05 -16.27 -28.09
C GLU A 282 -8.34 -16.36 -26.72
N ALA A 283 -7.24 -17.11 -26.63
CA ALA A 283 -6.49 -17.31 -25.39
C ALA A 283 -5.48 -16.18 -25.10
N GLN A 284 -5.09 -15.42 -26.12
CA GLN A 284 -4.22 -14.25 -26.00
C GLN A 284 -4.99 -13.07 -25.38
N ASP A 285 -6.24 -12.90 -25.83
CA ASP A 285 -7.11 -11.78 -25.45
C ASP A 285 -7.72 -11.91 -24.06
N ARG A 286 -7.57 -13.09 -23.42
CA ARG A 286 -8.12 -13.39 -22.07
C ARG A 286 -9.63 -13.13 -22.01
N ALA A 287 -10.30 -13.28 -23.15
CA ALA A 287 -11.71 -12.99 -23.33
C ALA A 287 -12.57 -14.22 -23.01
N VAL A 288 -12.03 -15.42 -23.25
CA VAL A 288 -12.73 -16.68 -23.06
C VAL A 288 -12.38 -17.29 -21.70
N PRO A 289 -13.36 -17.53 -20.82
CA PRO A 289 -13.14 -18.24 -19.56
C PRO A 289 -12.75 -19.71 -19.76
N GLY A 290 -12.01 -20.26 -18.80
CA GLY A 290 -11.68 -21.69 -18.74
C GLY A 290 -10.27 -22.07 -19.18
N HIS A 291 -9.43 -21.06 -19.43
CA HIS A 291 -8.00 -21.25 -19.64
C HIS A 291 -7.25 -20.97 -18.34
N TRP A 292 -6.49 -21.96 -17.87
CA TRP A 292 -5.78 -21.92 -16.58
C TRP A 292 -4.28 -21.77 -16.78
N GLU A 293 -3.63 -20.99 -15.92
CA GLU A 293 -2.18 -20.97 -15.76
C GLU A 293 -1.81 -21.67 -14.46
N GLY A 294 -0.99 -22.72 -14.56
CA GLY A 294 -0.47 -23.44 -13.42
C GLY A 294 0.99 -23.09 -13.10
N ASP A 295 1.40 -23.19 -11.84
CA ASP A 295 2.79 -23.00 -11.36
C ASP A 295 2.96 -23.66 -9.97
N LEU A 296 4.21 -23.94 -9.58
CA LEU A 296 4.56 -24.36 -8.22
C LEU A 296 5.19 -23.23 -7.41
N ILE A 297 4.70 -23.00 -6.20
CA ILE A 297 5.43 -22.22 -5.20
C ILE A 297 6.24 -23.17 -4.29
N LEU A 298 7.56 -23.02 -4.34
CA LEU A 298 8.46 -23.82 -3.49
C LEU A 298 8.71 -23.16 -2.12
N GLY A 299 8.89 -24.02 -1.12
CA GLY A 299 9.22 -23.74 0.27
C GLY A 299 10.54 -24.40 0.73
N LEU A 300 10.77 -24.41 2.04
CA LEU A 300 11.87 -25.18 2.65
C LEU A 300 11.56 -26.68 2.60
N ARG A 301 12.60 -27.51 2.77
CA ARG A 301 12.47 -28.98 2.80
C ARG A 301 11.80 -29.56 1.56
N SER A 302 11.98 -28.91 0.40
CA SER A 302 11.31 -29.28 -0.85
C SER A 302 9.78 -29.33 -0.74
N SER A 303 9.17 -28.61 0.22
CA SER A 303 7.72 -28.46 0.27
C SER A 303 7.24 -27.58 -0.89
N ALA A 304 6.04 -27.85 -1.38
CA ALA A 304 5.45 -27.09 -2.48
C ALA A 304 3.95 -26.90 -2.30
N ILE A 305 3.42 -25.86 -2.92
CA ILE A 305 1.98 -25.69 -3.15
C ILE A 305 1.81 -25.45 -4.64
N GLY A 306 0.91 -26.19 -5.28
CA GLY A 306 0.54 -25.92 -6.66
C GLY A 306 -0.45 -24.77 -6.74
N THR A 307 -0.39 -24.00 -7.81
CA THR A 307 -1.25 -22.83 -8.02
C THR A 307 -1.90 -22.95 -9.38
N LEU A 308 -3.21 -22.76 -9.44
CA LEU A 308 -3.97 -22.71 -10.69
C LEU A 308 -4.70 -21.37 -10.75
N VAL A 309 -4.50 -20.59 -11.80
CA VAL A 309 -5.12 -19.27 -11.96
C VAL A 309 -5.87 -19.19 -13.27
N GLU A 310 -7.18 -18.95 -13.20
CA GLU A 310 -8.02 -18.77 -14.38
C GLU A 310 -7.70 -17.43 -15.05
N ARG A 311 -7.45 -17.43 -16.36
CA ARG A 311 -6.88 -16.28 -17.08
C ARG A 311 -7.84 -15.11 -17.25
N THR A 312 -9.15 -15.32 -17.22
CA THR A 312 -10.14 -14.26 -17.46
C THR A 312 -10.51 -13.58 -16.15
N THR A 313 -11.03 -14.36 -15.21
CA THR A 313 -11.53 -14.00 -13.88
C THR A 313 -10.43 -13.85 -12.82
N ARG A 314 -9.22 -14.38 -13.06
CA ARG A 314 -8.11 -14.44 -12.07
C ARG A 314 -8.43 -15.28 -10.84
N PHE A 315 -9.44 -16.12 -10.93
CA PHE A 315 -9.81 -17.02 -9.85
C PHE A 315 -8.66 -17.99 -9.59
N THR A 316 -8.23 -18.06 -8.34
CA THR A 316 -7.05 -18.81 -7.92
C THR A 316 -7.46 -20.02 -7.09
N MET A 317 -6.97 -21.20 -7.45
CA MET A 317 -7.06 -22.42 -6.66
C MET A 317 -5.67 -22.84 -6.21
N LEU A 318 -5.57 -23.33 -4.99
CA LEU A 318 -4.32 -23.84 -4.41
C LEU A 318 -4.39 -25.36 -4.28
N LEU A 319 -3.34 -26.03 -4.74
CA LEU A 319 -3.22 -27.48 -4.74
C LEU A 319 -2.40 -27.90 -3.52
N TYR A 320 -3.01 -28.72 -2.67
CA TYR A 320 -2.31 -29.33 -1.54
C TYR A 320 -1.43 -30.48 -2.05
N LEU A 321 -0.13 -30.39 -1.75
CA LEU A 321 0.91 -31.33 -2.18
C LEU A 321 1.67 -31.85 -0.94
N PRO A 322 1.10 -32.82 -0.20
CA PRO A 322 1.75 -33.38 0.97
C PRO A 322 3.01 -34.16 0.57
N SER A 323 4.03 -34.16 1.43
CA SER A 323 5.14 -35.10 1.29
C SER A 323 4.63 -36.53 1.44
N MET A 324 5.21 -37.45 0.66
CA MET A 324 4.88 -38.87 0.72
C MET A 324 5.60 -39.55 1.89
N GLU A 325 5.14 -40.75 2.23
CA GLU A 325 5.77 -41.59 3.25
C GLU A 325 7.26 -41.83 2.94
N GLY A 326 8.11 -41.80 3.98
CA GLY A 326 9.58 -41.93 3.84
C GLY A 326 10.33 -40.65 3.44
N HIS A 327 9.64 -39.54 3.13
CA HIS A 327 10.30 -38.27 2.80
C HIS A 327 11.11 -37.70 3.97
N GLY A 328 12.43 -37.58 3.77
CA GLY A 328 13.35 -37.02 4.78
C GLY A 328 13.78 -38.01 5.88
N VAL A 329 13.39 -39.28 5.76
CA VAL A 329 13.84 -40.37 6.66
C VAL A 329 15.16 -40.97 6.18
N ALA A 330 15.28 -41.21 4.87
CA ALA A 330 16.51 -41.69 4.22
C ALA A 330 17.11 -40.60 3.31
N PRO A 331 18.44 -40.65 3.04
CA PRO A 331 19.07 -39.80 2.04
C PRO A 331 18.38 -39.94 0.68
N ARG A 332 18.23 -38.82 -0.03
CA ARG A 332 17.59 -38.83 -1.35
C ARG A 332 18.44 -39.64 -2.34
N GLU A 333 17.87 -40.70 -2.88
CA GLU A 333 18.44 -41.42 -4.01
C GLU A 333 18.29 -40.60 -5.30
N LYS A 334 19.36 -40.53 -6.09
CA LYS A 334 19.34 -39.88 -7.41
C LYS A 334 18.47 -40.73 -8.34
N ASN A 335 17.43 -40.13 -8.93
CA ASN A 335 16.37 -40.79 -9.72
C ASN A 335 15.44 -41.71 -8.92
N GLY A 336 15.47 -41.66 -7.58
CA GLY A 336 14.47 -42.33 -6.74
C GLY A 336 13.08 -41.66 -6.81
N PRO A 337 12.07 -42.27 -6.20
CA PRO A 337 10.70 -41.77 -6.22
C PRO A 337 10.60 -40.33 -5.67
N ALA A 338 9.73 -39.52 -6.26
CA ALA A 338 9.58 -38.11 -5.92
C ALA A 338 8.75 -37.90 -4.64
N LEU A 339 9.34 -38.23 -3.48
CA LEU A 339 8.66 -38.23 -2.18
C LEU A 339 8.35 -36.81 -1.62
N ALA A 340 8.89 -35.76 -2.22
CA ALA A 340 8.73 -34.37 -1.74
C ALA A 340 7.31 -33.78 -1.90
N GLY A 341 6.39 -34.52 -2.54
CA GLY A 341 5.00 -34.09 -2.76
C GLY A 341 4.78 -33.27 -4.02
N HIS A 342 5.84 -32.74 -4.64
CA HIS A 342 5.80 -32.08 -5.95
C HIS A 342 6.29 -32.98 -7.10
N GLY A 343 6.25 -34.29 -6.91
CA GLY A 343 6.48 -35.26 -7.99
C GLY A 343 5.39 -35.18 -9.05
N ALA A 344 5.69 -35.66 -10.27
CA ALA A 344 4.77 -35.58 -11.39
C ALA A 344 3.41 -36.25 -11.11
N GLU A 345 3.43 -37.40 -10.43
CA GLU A 345 2.23 -38.12 -10.01
C GLU A 345 1.38 -37.31 -9.02
N ALA A 346 2.00 -36.80 -7.94
CA ALA A 346 1.30 -36.02 -6.94
C ALA A 346 0.70 -34.72 -7.50
N VAL A 347 1.42 -34.06 -8.41
CA VAL A 347 0.94 -32.85 -9.10
C VAL A 347 -0.22 -33.19 -10.04
N ARG A 348 -0.10 -34.24 -10.86
CA ARG A 348 -1.20 -34.74 -11.71
C ARG A 348 -2.45 -34.99 -10.87
N ASP A 349 -2.34 -35.79 -9.82
CA ASP A 349 -3.50 -36.18 -9.03
C ASP A 349 -4.13 -34.98 -8.32
N ALA A 350 -3.31 -34.04 -7.83
CA ALA A 350 -3.81 -32.82 -7.21
C ALA A 350 -4.54 -31.91 -8.21
N ILE A 351 -4.02 -31.77 -9.44
CA ILE A 351 -4.71 -31.06 -10.51
C ILE A 351 -6.01 -31.78 -10.85
N ALA A 352 -5.99 -33.08 -11.10
CA ALA A 352 -7.16 -33.88 -11.47
C ALA A 352 -8.28 -33.76 -10.42
N ARG A 353 -7.96 -33.95 -9.13
CA ARG A 353 -8.93 -33.80 -8.02
C ARG A 353 -9.54 -32.40 -7.93
N THR A 354 -8.80 -31.37 -8.33
CA THR A 354 -9.26 -29.98 -8.21
C THR A 354 -10.04 -29.54 -9.44
N ILE A 355 -9.52 -29.84 -10.64
CA ILE A 355 -10.11 -29.37 -11.90
C ILE A 355 -11.43 -30.09 -12.23
N THR A 356 -11.59 -31.34 -11.80
CA THR A 356 -12.85 -32.09 -11.97
C THR A 356 -14.02 -31.49 -11.20
N ARG A 357 -13.76 -30.70 -10.14
CA ARG A 357 -14.80 -29.97 -9.39
C ARG A 357 -15.27 -28.70 -10.10
N VAL A 358 -14.54 -28.25 -11.11
CA VAL A 358 -14.89 -27.10 -11.93
C VAL A 358 -15.86 -27.57 -13.03
N PRO A 359 -16.89 -26.79 -13.40
CA PRO A 359 -17.76 -27.14 -14.53
C PRO A 359 -17.00 -27.33 -15.84
N ASP A 360 -17.45 -28.27 -16.70
CA ASP A 360 -16.77 -28.61 -17.96
C ASP A 360 -16.48 -27.39 -18.85
N GLN A 361 -17.42 -26.43 -18.88
CA GLN A 361 -17.32 -25.19 -19.65
C GLN A 361 -16.06 -24.35 -19.31
N LEU A 362 -15.55 -24.52 -18.08
CA LEU A 362 -14.35 -23.84 -17.57
C LEU A 362 -13.11 -24.74 -17.58
N ARG A 363 -13.16 -25.95 -18.14
CA ARG A 363 -12.00 -26.86 -18.26
C ARG A 363 -11.46 -26.90 -19.69
N ARG A 364 -11.12 -25.74 -20.27
CA ARG A 364 -10.66 -25.68 -21.67
C ARG A 364 -9.20 -26.07 -21.82
N SER A 365 -8.32 -25.41 -21.08
CA SER A 365 -6.88 -25.70 -21.16
C SER A 365 -6.11 -25.34 -19.90
N LEU A 366 -4.92 -25.94 -19.75
CA LEU A 366 -3.94 -25.63 -18.74
C LEU A 366 -2.61 -25.28 -19.40
N THR A 367 -2.01 -24.17 -18.98
CA THR A 367 -0.64 -23.77 -19.38
C THR A 367 0.31 -23.94 -18.21
N TRP A 368 1.43 -24.64 -18.42
CA TRP A 368 2.48 -24.89 -17.41
C TRP A 368 3.88 -24.64 -17.98
N ASP A 369 4.90 -24.54 -17.14
CA ASP A 369 6.30 -24.60 -17.56
C ASP A 369 6.76 -26.03 -17.88
N GLN A 370 7.87 -26.17 -18.60
CA GLN A 370 8.45 -27.48 -18.98
C GLN A 370 9.17 -28.17 -17.81
N GLY A 371 8.62 -28.04 -16.60
CA GLY A 371 9.18 -28.62 -15.40
C GLY A 371 8.97 -30.14 -15.33
N PRO A 372 9.86 -30.88 -14.63
CA PRO A 372 9.74 -32.32 -14.46
C PRO A 372 8.46 -32.75 -13.72
N GLU A 373 7.83 -31.84 -12.97
CA GLU A 373 6.53 -32.06 -12.33
C GLU A 373 5.37 -32.26 -13.32
N MET A 374 5.55 -31.95 -14.60
CA MET A 374 4.55 -32.18 -15.65
C MET A 374 4.89 -33.36 -16.57
N ALA A 375 5.79 -34.26 -16.16
CA ALA A 375 6.11 -35.47 -16.92
C ALA A 375 4.87 -36.32 -17.24
N GLU A 376 3.89 -36.36 -16.32
CA GLU A 376 2.64 -37.13 -16.42
C GLU A 376 1.49 -36.37 -17.12
N HIS A 377 1.77 -35.30 -17.87
CA HIS A 377 0.74 -34.48 -18.52
C HIS A 377 -0.14 -35.25 -19.53
N ALA A 378 0.43 -36.26 -20.20
CA ALA A 378 -0.31 -37.11 -21.13
C ALA A 378 -1.44 -37.86 -20.41
N ARG A 379 -1.14 -38.40 -19.21
CA ARG A 379 -2.14 -39.05 -18.36
C ARG A 379 -3.15 -38.06 -17.80
N LEU A 380 -2.69 -36.89 -17.36
CA LEU A 380 -3.57 -35.80 -16.91
C LEU A 380 -4.63 -35.44 -17.97
N ARG A 381 -4.22 -35.34 -19.24
CA ARG A 381 -5.11 -35.06 -20.36
C ARG A 381 -6.17 -36.15 -20.53
N ILE A 382 -5.79 -37.42 -20.42
CA ILE A 382 -6.71 -38.56 -20.53
C ILE A 382 -7.72 -38.53 -19.38
N ASP A 383 -7.25 -38.36 -18.15
CA ASP A 383 -8.09 -38.47 -16.95
C ASP A 383 -9.06 -37.28 -16.78
N THR A 384 -8.73 -36.11 -17.33
CA THR A 384 -9.50 -34.86 -17.09
C THR A 384 -10.12 -34.25 -18.34
N GLY A 385 -9.73 -34.70 -19.54
CA GLY A 385 -10.08 -34.07 -20.81
C GLY A 385 -9.40 -32.71 -21.05
N LEU A 386 -8.50 -32.27 -20.17
CA LEU A 386 -7.90 -30.94 -20.19
C LEU A 386 -6.76 -30.85 -21.21
N GLN A 387 -6.82 -29.85 -22.09
CA GLN A 387 -5.73 -29.56 -23.03
C GLN A 387 -4.53 -28.95 -22.29
N VAL A 388 -3.38 -29.62 -22.27
CA VAL A 388 -2.16 -29.10 -21.60
C VAL A 388 -1.22 -28.48 -22.64
N TYR A 389 -0.76 -27.27 -22.37
CA TYR A 389 0.18 -26.51 -23.18
C TYR A 389 1.40 -26.12 -22.33
N PHE A 390 2.58 -26.08 -22.95
CA PHE A 390 3.82 -25.70 -22.29
C PHE A 390 4.30 -24.32 -22.74
N CYS A 391 4.87 -23.55 -21.81
CA CYS A 391 5.58 -22.32 -22.14
C CYS A 391 6.96 -22.60 -22.74
N ASP A 392 7.45 -21.64 -23.52
CA ASP A 392 8.79 -21.74 -24.09
C ASP A 392 9.86 -21.63 -23.00
N PRO A 393 11.00 -22.33 -23.16
CA PRO A 393 12.13 -22.18 -22.25
C PRO A 393 12.55 -20.71 -22.14
N ARG A 394 12.80 -20.24 -20.91
CA ARG A 394 13.25 -18.86 -20.61
C ARG A 394 12.24 -17.75 -20.94
N SER A 395 10.96 -18.08 -21.10
CA SER A 395 9.87 -17.12 -21.39
C SER A 395 8.86 -16.94 -20.24
N PRO A 396 9.28 -16.58 -19.01
CA PRO A 396 8.40 -16.51 -17.84
C PRO A 396 7.25 -15.48 -17.98
N TRP A 397 7.39 -14.48 -18.85
CA TRP A 397 6.36 -13.47 -19.11
C TRP A 397 5.08 -14.04 -19.74
N GLN A 398 5.15 -15.22 -20.38
CA GLN A 398 4.00 -15.91 -20.94
C GLN A 398 2.98 -16.34 -19.86
N ARG A 399 3.40 -16.40 -18.59
CA ARG A 399 2.56 -16.62 -17.40
C ARG A 399 2.51 -15.43 -16.44
N GLY A 400 2.44 -14.22 -16.99
CA GLY A 400 2.41 -12.99 -16.16
C GLY A 400 1.25 -12.95 -15.15
N THR A 401 0.18 -13.72 -15.35
CA THR A 401 -0.91 -13.84 -14.37
C THR A 401 -0.46 -14.59 -13.14
N ASN A 402 0.14 -15.76 -13.36
CA ASN A 402 0.58 -16.62 -12.28
C ASN A 402 1.73 -15.95 -11.50
N GLU A 403 2.70 -15.30 -12.17
CA GLU A 403 3.80 -14.60 -11.48
C GLU A 403 3.28 -13.51 -10.50
N ASN A 404 2.31 -12.70 -10.94
CA ASN A 404 1.70 -11.70 -10.08
C ASN A 404 0.91 -12.33 -8.91
N THR A 405 0.19 -13.42 -9.17
CA THR A 405 -0.59 -14.14 -8.17
C THR A 405 0.30 -14.80 -7.13
N ASN A 406 1.39 -15.44 -7.56
CA ASN A 406 2.42 -15.98 -6.68
C ASN A 406 3.07 -14.89 -5.86
N GLY A 407 3.35 -13.72 -6.45
CA GLY A 407 3.80 -12.54 -5.72
C GLY A 407 2.83 -12.11 -4.59
N LEU A 408 1.53 -12.33 -4.75
CA LEU A 408 0.53 -12.06 -3.71
C LEU A 408 0.47 -13.17 -2.66
N LEU A 409 0.52 -14.43 -3.09
CA LEU A 409 0.54 -15.60 -2.21
C LEU A 409 1.75 -15.58 -1.27
N ARG A 410 2.88 -14.99 -1.69
CA ARG A 410 4.05 -14.78 -0.81
C ARG A 410 3.79 -13.85 0.40
N GLN A 411 2.63 -13.20 0.50
CA GLN A 411 2.19 -12.57 1.76
C GLN A 411 1.75 -13.61 2.80
N TYR A 412 1.14 -14.72 2.38
CA TYR A 412 0.67 -15.80 3.25
C TYR A 412 1.72 -16.91 3.39
N PHE A 413 2.46 -17.17 2.31
CA PHE A 413 3.48 -18.23 2.19
C PHE A 413 4.85 -17.63 1.80
N PRO A 414 5.54 -16.91 2.71
CA PRO A 414 6.81 -16.27 2.41
C PRO A 414 7.86 -17.23 1.85
N LYS A 415 8.78 -16.74 1.02
CA LYS A 415 9.91 -17.57 0.57
C LYS A 415 10.72 -18.00 1.79
N GLY A 416 11.19 -19.25 1.83
CA GLY A 416 12.03 -19.75 2.92
C GLY A 416 11.26 -20.11 4.20
N THR A 417 9.96 -20.38 4.10
CA THR A 417 9.20 -21.10 5.12
C THR A 417 8.90 -22.52 4.65
N ASP A 418 8.66 -23.43 5.59
CA ASP A 418 8.15 -24.76 5.27
C ASP A 418 6.65 -24.66 4.93
N LEU A 419 6.27 -25.13 3.74
CA LEU A 419 4.89 -25.12 3.25
C LEU A 419 4.13 -26.39 3.66
N GLY A 420 4.83 -27.46 4.07
CA GLY A 420 4.21 -28.68 4.55
C GLY A 420 3.46 -28.50 5.88
N ALA A 421 3.74 -27.41 6.61
CA ALA A 421 3.03 -27.04 7.83
C ALA A 421 1.58 -26.57 7.61
N HIS A 422 1.17 -26.35 6.36
CA HIS A 422 -0.17 -25.87 6.00
C HIS A 422 -1.05 -27.02 5.54
N ASN A 423 -2.27 -27.08 6.05
CA ASN A 423 -3.25 -28.11 5.69
C ASN A 423 -4.18 -27.66 4.54
N PRO A 424 -5.03 -28.53 3.99
CA PRO A 424 -5.97 -28.15 2.93
C PRO A 424 -6.93 -27.00 3.29
N ALA A 425 -7.37 -26.92 4.55
CA ALA A 425 -8.28 -25.87 5.01
C ALA A 425 -7.59 -24.49 5.03
N ASP A 426 -6.31 -24.44 5.44
CA ASP A 426 -5.46 -23.26 5.38
C ASP A 426 -5.36 -22.73 3.94
N LEU A 427 -5.06 -23.64 2.99
CA LEU A 427 -4.95 -23.28 1.58
C LEU A 427 -6.28 -22.78 1.02
N ALA A 428 -7.38 -23.45 1.34
CA ALA A 428 -8.72 -23.05 0.90
C ALA A 428 -9.12 -21.66 1.43
N ALA A 429 -8.79 -21.36 2.70
CA ALA A 429 -9.08 -20.07 3.30
C ALA A 429 -8.23 -18.94 2.70
N VAL A 430 -6.94 -19.19 2.46
CA VAL A 430 -6.06 -18.23 1.77
C VAL A 430 -6.52 -17.99 0.33
N ALA A 431 -6.92 -19.05 -0.39
CA ALA A 431 -7.50 -18.93 -1.72
C ALA A 431 -8.79 -18.09 -1.70
N ALA A 432 -9.69 -18.33 -0.75
CA ALA A 432 -10.92 -17.56 -0.58
C ALA A 432 -10.64 -16.08 -0.29
N ALA A 433 -9.72 -15.77 0.63
CA ALA A 433 -9.30 -14.40 0.92
C ALA A 433 -8.68 -13.70 -0.31
N LEU A 434 -7.89 -14.43 -1.10
CA LEU A 434 -7.29 -13.92 -2.33
C LEU A 434 -8.34 -13.70 -3.44
N ASN A 435 -9.32 -14.59 -3.56
CA ASN A 435 -10.42 -14.49 -4.53
C ASN A 435 -11.48 -13.48 -4.12
N GLY A 436 -11.56 -13.11 -2.84
CA GLY A 436 -12.33 -11.97 -2.35
C GLY A 436 -11.62 -10.62 -2.51
N ARG A 437 -10.36 -10.61 -2.98
CA ARG A 437 -9.57 -9.37 -3.10
C ARG A 437 -9.75 -8.72 -4.48
N PRO A 438 -10.19 -7.45 -4.56
CA PRO A 438 -10.56 -6.82 -5.83
C PRO A 438 -9.35 -6.59 -6.74
N ARG A 439 -9.54 -6.73 -8.06
CA ARG A 439 -8.49 -6.57 -9.07
C ARG A 439 -8.75 -5.37 -9.96
N LYS A 440 -7.72 -4.53 -10.16
CA LYS A 440 -7.80 -3.40 -11.10
C LYS A 440 -8.17 -3.86 -12.52
N THR A 441 -7.64 -5.00 -12.94
CA THR A 441 -7.90 -5.60 -14.27
C THR A 441 -9.34 -6.04 -14.46
N LEU A 442 -10.11 -6.21 -13.38
CA LEU A 442 -11.53 -6.62 -13.40
C LEU A 442 -12.45 -5.45 -13.06
N GLY A 443 -12.00 -4.20 -13.28
CA GLY A 443 -12.76 -3.01 -12.89
C GLY A 443 -13.03 -2.95 -11.38
N TRP A 444 -12.13 -3.48 -10.55
CA TRP A 444 -12.25 -3.57 -9.09
C TRP A 444 -13.31 -4.56 -8.57
N LYS A 445 -13.85 -5.43 -9.43
CA LYS A 445 -14.52 -6.66 -9.00
C LYS A 445 -13.52 -7.66 -8.41
N THR A 446 -14.02 -8.56 -7.57
CA THR A 446 -13.24 -9.66 -7.02
C THR A 446 -13.18 -10.83 -8.02
N PRO A 447 -12.13 -11.66 -8.00
CA PRO A 447 -12.10 -12.88 -8.81
C PRO A 447 -13.30 -13.80 -8.59
N ALA A 448 -13.80 -13.89 -7.35
CA ALA A 448 -14.99 -14.66 -7.03
C ALA A 448 -16.24 -14.10 -7.74
N GLU A 449 -16.46 -12.77 -7.71
CA GLU A 449 -17.57 -12.14 -8.43
C GLU A 449 -17.47 -12.27 -9.94
N ALA A 450 -16.25 -12.18 -10.49
CA ALA A 450 -16.02 -12.34 -11.91
C ALA A 450 -16.32 -13.78 -12.36
N LEU A 451 -15.90 -14.77 -11.57
CA LEU A 451 -16.23 -16.18 -11.82
C LEU A 451 -17.73 -16.44 -11.72
N ASP A 452 -18.37 -15.93 -10.67
CA ASP A 452 -19.81 -16.05 -10.45
C ASP A 452 -20.62 -15.43 -11.61
N ALA A 453 -20.18 -14.29 -12.15
CA ALA A 453 -20.79 -13.71 -13.35
C ALA A 453 -20.66 -14.62 -14.58
N VAL A 454 -19.49 -15.23 -14.80
CA VAL A 454 -19.26 -16.18 -15.90
C VAL A 454 -20.16 -17.40 -15.76
N LEU A 455 -20.24 -17.97 -14.54
CA LEU A 455 -21.09 -19.12 -14.25
C LEU A 455 -22.56 -18.80 -14.52
N ARG A 456 -23.06 -17.64 -14.10
CA ARG A 456 -24.44 -17.21 -14.39
C ARG A 456 -24.70 -17.04 -15.89
N SER A 457 -23.78 -16.44 -16.64
CA SER A 457 -23.94 -16.29 -18.09
C SER A 457 -23.95 -17.62 -18.85
N GLY A 458 -23.20 -18.62 -18.36
CA GLY A 458 -23.18 -19.97 -18.95
C GLY A 458 -24.47 -20.75 -18.74
N HIS A 459 -25.24 -20.44 -17.69
CA HIS A 459 -26.55 -21.06 -17.43
C HIS A 459 -27.70 -20.36 -18.19
N ALA A 460 -27.60 -19.05 -18.44
CA ALA A 460 -28.64 -18.29 -19.16
C ALA A 460 -28.75 -18.67 -20.65
N GLY A 461 -27.72 -19.27 -21.24
CA GLY A 461 -27.75 -19.78 -22.63
C GLY A 461 -28.46 -21.13 -22.81
N VAL A 462 -28.88 -21.78 -21.71
CA VAL A 462 -29.62 -23.06 -21.71
C VAL A 462 -31.08 -22.82 -21.27
N ALA A 463 -31.68 -21.70 -21.71
CA ALA A 463 -33.11 -21.50 -21.60
C ALA A 463 -33.80 -22.34 -22.68
N THR A 464 -34.44 -23.40 -22.22
CA THR A 464 -35.21 -24.39 -22.96
C THR A 464 -36.22 -23.72 -23.90
N THR A 465 -36.09 -23.95 -25.20
CA THR A 465 -37.20 -23.81 -26.14
C THR A 465 -38.24 -24.85 -25.72
N SER A 466 -39.37 -24.38 -25.18
CA SER A 466 -40.59 -25.19 -25.03
C SER A 466 -41.52 -24.91 -26.20
#